data_AF-A0A816HWX2-F1
#
_entry.id   AF-A0A816HWX2-F1
#
_cell.length_a   1.000
_cell.length_b   1.000
_cell.length_c   1.000
_cell.angle_alpha   90.00
_cell.angle_beta   90.00
_cell.angle_gamma   90.00
#
_symmetry.space_group_name_H-M   'P 1'
#
loop_
_entity.id
_entity.type
_entity.pdbx_description
1 polymer ?
#
loop_
_entity_poly.entity_id
_entity_poly.type
_entity_poly.pdbx_seq_one_letter_code
_entity_poly.pdbx_strand_id
1 'polypeptide(L)'
;RSIFYISKANNLIIRGLTLDYDPLPFTQGTITAVTSTIITFTVHDGYPDLSTDFGRTPPTHLFKPDGRRHPDAYDFYKPILNITTNRTGTLTKTGPKWPDILALGDFLLLDRRETDATNAVNIYECTGPVSFEDFTILS
;
A
#
# COMPACT_ATOMS: atom_id res chain seq x y z
N ARG A 1 -4.62 9.88 10.37
CA ARG A 1 -3.68 10.86 10.92
C ARG A 1 -2.55 11.08 9.93
N SER A 2 -2.21 12.33 9.63
CA SER A 2 -1.13 12.64 8.69
C SER A 2 0.19 12.83 9.44
N ILE A 3 1.32 12.44 8.83
CA ILE A 3 2.64 12.75 9.41
C ILE A 3 2.86 14.26 9.37
N PHE A 4 2.53 14.89 8.24
CA PHE A 4 2.64 16.31 8.05
C PHE A 4 1.32 16.91 7.57
N TYR A 5 0.75 17.83 8.36
CA TYR A 5 -0.56 18.44 8.11
C TYR A 5 -0.41 19.95 7.96
N ILE A 6 -0.65 20.45 6.74
CA ILE A 6 -0.61 21.86 6.39
C ILE A 6 -2.04 22.32 6.17
N SER A 7 -2.50 23.31 6.94
CA SER A 7 -3.82 23.88 6.75
C SER A 7 -3.84 25.40 6.75
N LYS A 8 -4.73 25.97 5.93
CA LYS A 8 -5.01 27.42 5.88
C LYS A 8 -3.76 28.28 5.68
N ALA A 9 -2.74 27.74 5.02
CA ALA A 9 -1.51 28.45 4.72
C ALA A 9 -1.65 29.33 3.47
N ASN A 10 -0.77 30.33 3.35
CA ASN A 10 -0.65 31.20 2.20
C ASN A 10 0.84 31.49 1.95
N ASN A 11 1.35 31.18 0.76
CA ASN A 11 2.77 31.34 0.39
C ASN A 11 3.74 30.58 1.32
N LEU A 12 3.47 29.30 1.59
CA LEU A 12 4.35 28.44 2.38
C LEU A 12 5.41 27.77 1.50
N ILE A 13 6.68 27.82 1.92
CA ILE A 13 7.76 27.04 1.32
C ILE A 13 8.39 26.17 2.41
N ILE A 14 8.49 24.87 2.13
CA ILE A 14 9.19 23.89 2.97
C ILE A 14 10.44 23.43 2.21
N ARG A 15 11.60 23.49 2.86
CA ARG A 15 12.89 23.13 2.27
C ARG A 15 13.64 22.11 3.13
N GLY A 16 14.26 21.11 2.50
CA GLY A 16 15.18 20.18 3.17
C GLY A 16 14.52 19.26 4.19
N LEU A 17 13.32 18.75 3.88
CA LEU A 17 12.54 17.87 4.76
C LEU A 17 12.53 16.44 4.23
N THR A 18 12.80 15.47 5.11
CA THR A 18 12.61 14.04 4.86
C THR A 18 11.54 13.49 5.78
N LEU A 19 10.54 12.82 5.21
CA LEU A 19 9.54 12.05 5.95
C LEU A 19 9.76 10.56 5.68
N ASP A 20 9.82 9.76 6.74
CA ASP A 20 10.04 8.31 6.65
C ASP A 20 8.99 7.57 7.49
N TYR A 21 8.51 6.45 6.98
CA TYR A 21 7.55 5.59 7.65
C TYR A 21 8.27 4.43 8.33
N ASP A 22 8.23 4.40 9.66
CA ASP A 22 8.64 3.24 10.45
C ASP A 22 7.53 2.89 11.47
N PRO A 23 6.77 1.80 11.26
CA PRO A 23 6.85 0.86 10.13
C PRO A 23 6.27 1.41 8.82
N LEU A 24 6.60 0.76 7.70
CA LEU A 24 5.99 1.03 6.39
C LEU A 24 4.46 0.95 6.47
N PRO A 25 3.69 1.81 5.76
CA PRO A 25 2.24 1.82 5.84
C PRO A 25 1.59 0.75 4.94
N PHE A 26 2.35 -0.28 4.60
CA PHE A 26 1.94 -1.44 3.79
C PHE A 26 2.84 -2.63 4.07
N THR A 27 2.39 -3.82 3.68
CA THR A 27 3.25 -5.01 3.62
C THR A 27 3.29 -5.58 2.22
N GLN A 28 4.44 -6.11 1.80
CA GLN A 28 4.62 -6.73 0.49
C GLN A 28 4.92 -8.22 0.64
N GLY A 29 4.42 -9.03 -0.29
CA GLY A 29 4.70 -10.45 -0.32
C GLY A 29 4.77 -11.04 -1.71
N THR A 30 5.33 -12.23 -1.81
CA THR A 30 5.34 -13.04 -3.02
C THR A 30 4.12 -13.93 -3.09
N ILE A 31 3.51 -14.03 -4.26
CA ILE A 31 2.45 -14.99 -4.56
C ILE A 31 3.05 -16.39 -4.67
N THR A 32 2.58 -17.30 -3.83
CA THR A 32 3.06 -18.67 -3.71
C THR A 32 2.07 -19.72 -4.22
N ALA A 33 0.81 -19.34 -4.46
CA ALA A 33 -0.15 -20.12 -5.24
C ALA A 33 -1.27 -19.24 -5.78
N VAL A 34 -1.87 -19.62 -6.91
CA VAL A 34 -3.03 -18.93 -7.50
C VAL A 34 -4.03 -19.96 -8.00
N THR A 35 -5.30 -19.74 -7.67
CA THR A 35 -6.44 -20.44 -8.26
C THR A 35 -7.36 -19.43 -8.96
N SER A 36 -8.49 -19.89 -9.49
CA SER A 36 -9.51 -18.99 -10.06
C SER A 36 -10.05 -17.98 -9.05
N THR A 37 -10.06 -18.30 -7.74
CA THR A 37 -10.70 -17.50 -6.69
C THR A 37 -9.77 -17.08 -5.55
N ILE A 38 -8.65 -17.78 -5.35
CA ILE A 38 -7.77 -17.60 -4.19
C ILE A 38 -6.35 -17.31 -4.65
N ILE A 39 -5.67 -16.40 -3.94
CA ILE A 39 -4.23 -16.17 -4.04
C ILE A 39 -3.63 -16.50 -2.68
N THR A 40 -2.59 -17.32 -2.65
CA THR A 40 -1.79 -17.58 -1.44
C THR A 40 -0.49 -16.81 -1.55
N PHE A 41 -0.01 -16.25 -0.44
CA PHE A 41 1.20 -15.43 -0.43
C PHE A 41 2.03 -15.59 0.85
N THR A 42 3.28 -15.14 0.75
CA THR A 42 4.23 -15.03 1.88
C THR A 42 4.85 -13.64 1.89
N VAL A 43 4.82 -13.00 3.05
CA VAL A 43 5.34 -11.64 3.26
C VAL A 43 6.87 -11.64 3.20
N HIS A 44 7.44 -10.64 2.50
CA HIS A 44 8.88 -10.42 2.37
C HIS A 44 9.51 -9.95 3.69
N ASP A 45 10.72 -10.41 3.99
CA ASP A 45 11.48 -9.94 5.15
C ASP A 45 11.69 -8.42 5.11
N GLY A 46 11.69 -7.78 6.27
CA GLY A 46 11.77 -6.32 6.41
C GLY A 46 10.43 -5.58 6.25
N TYR A 47 9.38 -6.25 5.77
CA TYR A 47 8.03 -5.66 5.74
C TYR A 47 7.25 -5.97 7.03
N PRO A 48 6.32 -5.08 7.44
CA PRO A 48 5.47 -5.27 8.61
C PRO A 48 4.67 -6.57 8.58
N ASP A 49 4.44 -7.16 9.75
CA ASP A 49 3.66 -8.39 9.90
C ASP A 49 2.17 -8.20 9.57
N LEU A 50 1.53 -9.30 9.13
CA LEU A 50 0.08 -9.39 9.07
C LEU A 50 -0.49 -9.46 10.49
N SER A 51 -1.54 -8.71 10.74
CA SER A 51 -2.22 -8.64 12.03
C SER A 51 -3.73 -8.49 11.83
N THR A 52 -4.54 -8.86 12.82
CA THR A 52 -6.01 -8.89 12.67
C THR A 52 -6.63 -7.50 12.47
N ASP A 53 -5.89 -6.44 12.79
CA ASP A 53 -6.27 -5.04 12.56
C ASP A 53 -5.89 -4.51 11.17
N PHE A 54 -5.32 -5.32 10.26
CA PHE A 54 -5.02 -4.90 8.87
C PHE A 54 -6.27 -4.50 8.08
N GLY A 55 -7.45 -4.88 8.56
CA GLY A 55 -8.73 -4.74 7.88
C GLY A 55 -9.04 -5.98 7.05
N ARG A 56 -10.33 -6.28 6.90
CA ARG A 56 -10.78 -7.48 6.17
C ARG A 56 -10.56 -7.40 4.66
N THR A 57 -10.56 -6.18 4.11
CA THR A 57 -10.44 -5.93 2.67
C THR A 57 -9.42 -4.82 2.39
N PRO A 58 -8.13 -5.05 2.67
CA PRO A 58 -7.12 -4.03 2.46
C PRO A 58 -7.01 -3.68 0.96
N PRO A 59 -6.83 -2.40 0.60
CA PRO A 59 -6.42 -2.05 -0.75
C PRO A 59 -5.18 -2.88 -1.14
N THR A 60 -5.28 -3.59 -2.25
CA THR A 60 -4.25 -4.50 -2.73
C THR A 60 -3.78 -4.09 -4.10
N HIS A 61 -2.46 -4.03 -4.27
CA HIS A 61 -1.77 -3.75 -5.53
C HIS A 61 -0.99 -4.99 -5.99
N LEU A 62 -0.81 -5.13 -7.30
CA LEU A 62 -0.16 -6.28 -7.92
C LEU A 62 1.04 -5.82 -8.76
N PHE A 63 2.15 -6.54 -8.64
CA PHE A 63 3.41 -6.25 -9.32
C PHE A 63 4.00 -7.52 -9.92
N LYS A 64 4.82 -7.35 -10.96
CA LYS A 64 5.70 -8.38 -11.48
C LYS A 64 6.91 -8.57 -10.55
N PRO A 65 7.65 -9.69 -10.68
CA PRO A 65 8.78 -9.99 -9.78
C PRO A 65 9.93 -8.98 -9.89
N ASP A 66 9.96 -8.21 -10.97
CA ASP A 66 10.90 -7.11 -11.19
C ASP A 66 10.48 -5.79 -10.52
N GLY A 67 9.38 -5.81 -9.75
CA GLY A 67 8.85 -4.65 -9.03
C GLY A 67 7.99 -3.71 -9.89
N ARG A 68 7.80 -3.98 -11.19
CA ARG A 68 6.91 -3.18 -12.03
C ARG A 68 5.46 -3.51 -11.76
N ARG A 69 4.59 -2.51 -11.80
CA ARG A 69 3.14 -2.74 -11.68
C ARG A 69 2.68 -3.75 -12.72
N HIS A 70 1.81 -4.68 -12.30
CA HIS A 70 1.24 -5.65 -13.22
C HIS A 70 0.39 -4.91 -14.27
N PRO A 71 0.66 -5.09 -15.58
CA PRO A 71 0.08 -4.24 -16.64
C PRO A 71 -1.45 -4.34 -16.70
N ASP A 72 -2.00 -5.53 -16.45
CA ASP A 72 -3.45 -5.75 -16.46
C ASP A 72 -4.14 -5.48 -15.11
N ALA A 73 -3.41 -4.95 -14.12
CA ALA A 73 -3.95 -4.74 -12.78
C ALA A 73 -4.62 -3.36 -12.63
N TYR A 74 -5.85 -3.39 -12.10
CA TYR A 74 -6.48 -2.19 -11.54
C TYR A 74 -5.65 -1.60 -10.40
N ASP A 75 -5.86 -0.31 -10.13
CA ASP A 75 -5.11 0.38 -9.07
C ASP A 75 -5.36 -0.22 -7.70
N PHE A 76 -6.61 -0.48 -7.33
CA PHE A 76 -6.97 -0.91 -6.00
C PHE A 76 -7.95 -2.08 -6.02
N TYR A 77 -7.46 -3.26 -5.67
CA TYR A 77 -8.32 -4.41 -5.39
C TYR A 77 -8.73 -4.41 -3.90
N LYS A 78 -9.91 -4.96 -3.59
CA LYS A 78 -10.42 -5.11 -2.22
C LYS A 78 -10.71 -6.58 -1.88
N PRO A 79 -9.74 -7.50 -2.04
CA PRO A 79 -9.94 -8.91 -1.75
C PRO A 79 -10.26 -9.13 -0.27
N ILE A 80 -10.83 -10.29 0.06
CA ILE A 80 -10.95 -10.68 1.47
C ILE A 80 -9.62 -11.29 1.91
N LEU A 81 -8.95 -10.67 2.88
CA LEU A 81 -7.74 -11.18 3.50
C LEU A 81 -8.08 -12.21 4.58
N ASN A 82 -7.48 -13.40 4.50
CA ASN A 82 -7.44 -14.38 5.58
C ASN A 82 -5.97 -14.60 6.00
N ILE A 83 -5.67 -14.33 7.26
CA ILE A 83 -4.34 -14.46 7.83
C ILE A 83 -4.16 -15.91 8.31
N THR A 84 -3.14 -16.60 7.81
CA THR A 84 -2.79 -17.97 8.25
C THR A 84 -1.73 -17.92 9.34
N THR A 85 -0.70 -17.10 9.16
CA THR A 85 0.29 -16.72 10.18
C THR A 85 0.57 -15.22 10.05
N ASN A 86 1.41 -14.65 10.91
CA ASN A 86 1.88 -13.27 10.76
C ASN A 86 2.64 -13.00 9.44
N ARG A 87 3.07 -14.05 8.73
CA ARG A 87 3.85 -13.95 7.47
C ARG A 87 3.18 -14.61 6.27
N THR A 88 2.06 -15.30 6.45
CA THR A 88 1.37 -16.00 5.34
C THR A 88 -0.13 -15.81 5.41
N GLY A 89 -0.76 -15.77 4.25
CA GLY A 89 -2.20 -15.63 4.17
C GLY A 89 -2.74 -15.94 2.79
N THR A 90 -4.05 -15.76 2.67
CA THR A 90 -4.77 -15.87 1.41
C THR A 90 -5.61 -14.64 1.13
N LEU A 91 -5.75 -14.31 -0.14
CA LEU A 91 -6.66 -13.30 -0.65
C LEU A 91 -7.74 -14.00 -1.46
N THR A 92 -9.00 -13.85 -1.06
CA THR A 92 -10.13 -14.23 -1.90
C THR A 92 -10.42 -13.09 -2.86
N LYS A 93 -10.31 -13.37 -4.16
CA LYS A 93 -10.57 -12.42 -5.24
C LYS A 93 -12.03 -11.94 -5.18
N THR A 94 -12.21 -10.63 -5.17
CA THR A 94 -13.52 -9.95 -5.18
C THR A 94 -13.47 -8.77 -6.16
N GLY A 95 -14.64 -8.24 -6.52
CA GLY A 95 -14.73 -7.01 -7.32
C GLY A 95 -14.37 -7.20 -8.80
N PRO A 96 -13.62 -6.28 -9.42
CA PRO A 96 -13.41 -6.24 -10.87
C PRO A 96 -12.60 -7.44 -11.38
N LYS A 97 -12.45 -7.55 -12.71
CA LYS A 97 -11.67 -8.63 -13.33
C LYS A 97 -10.22 -8.59 -12.81
N TRP A 98 -9.78 -9.69 -12.22
CA TRP A 98 -8.38 -9.89 -11.82
C TRP A 98 -7.54 -10.28 -13.03
N PRO A 99 -6.22 -10.01 -13.06
CA PRO A 99 -5.38 -10.41 -14.17
C PRO A 99 -5.45 -11.92 -14.41
N ASP A 100 -5.69 -12.33 -15.66
CA ASP A 100 -5.79 -13.74 -16.05
C ASP A 100 -4.43 -14.46 -15.92
N ILE A 101 -3.33 -13.68 -15.99
CA ILE A 101 -1.93 -14.15 -15.99
C ILE A 101 -1.20 -13.92 -14.65
N LEU A 102 -1.93 -13.74 -13.54
CA LEU A 102 -1.29 -13.60 -12.24
C LEU A 102 -0.51 -14.88 -11.91
N ALA A 103 0.80 -14.75 -11.78
CA ALA A 103 1.71 -15.89 -11.75
C ALA A 103 2.31 -16.12 -10.36
N LEU A 104 2.78 -17.35 -10.14
CA LEU A 104 3.70 -17.66 -9.05
C LEU A 104 4.93 -16.75 -9.16
N GLY A 105 5.34 -16.15 -8.05
CA GLY A 105 6.48 -15.22 -8.01
C GLY A 105 6.11 -13.75 -8.23
N ASP A 106 4.94 -13.44 -8.79
CA ASP A 106 4.43 -12.07 -8.82
C ASP A 106 4.29 -11.54 -7.37
N PHE A 107 4.39 -10.23 -7.18
CA PHE A 107 4.25 -9.62 -5.87
C PHE A 107 2.86 -9.04 -5.66
N LEU A 108 2.47 -9.01 -4.40
CA LEU A 108 1.32 -8.24 -3.95
C LEU A 108 1.75 -7.31 -2.83
N LEU A 109 1.05 -6.19 -2.74
CA LEU A 109 1.18 -5.22 -1.65
C LEU A 109 -0.18 -5.02 -1.02
N LEU A 110 -0.25 -5.13 0.31
CA LEU A 110 -1.42 -4.85 1.11
C LEU A 110 -1.21 -3.50 1.80
N ASP A 111 -2.02 -2.52 1.43
CA ASP A 111 -1.98 -1.17 1.96
C ASP A 111 -2.77 -1.09 3.27
N ARG A 112 -2.19 -0.44 4.29
CA ARG A 112 -2.86 -0.19 5.58
C ARG A 112 -3.37 1.24 5.74
N ARG A 113 -3.06 2.16 4.82
CA ARG A 113 -3.36 3.59 4.97
C ARG A 113 -4.83 3.90 5.19
N GLU A 114 -5.74 3.15 4.56
CA GLU A 114 -7.18 3.31 4.83
C GLU A 114 -7.55 2.90 6.26
N THR A 115 -7.05 1.74 6.72
CA THR A 115 -7.34 1.21 8.05
C THR A 115 -6.75 2.07 9.16
N ASP A 116 -5.51 2.50 8.99
CA ASP A 116 -4.80 3.36 9.94
C ASP A 116 -5.19 4.84 9.77
N ALA A 117 -6.00 5.13 8.75
CA ALA A 117 -6.37 6.47 8.28
C ALA A 117 -5.14 7.36 8.03
N THR A 118 -3.99 6.81 7.62
CA THR A 118 -2.71 7.53 7.51
C THR A 118 -2.40 8.06 6.13
N ASN A 119 -1.65 9.15 6.08
CA ASN A 119 -1.11 9.74 4.85
C ASN A 119 0.15 10.56 5.18
N ALA A 120 1.08 10.67 4.24
CA ALA A 120 2.36 11.32 4.50
C ALA A 120 2.17 12.82 4.71
N VAL A 121 1.61 13.47 3.69
CA VAL A 121 1.35 14.92 3.67
C VAL A 121 -0.13 15.15 3.42
N ASN A 122 -0.74 16.05 4.18
CA ASN A 122 -2.07 16.59 3.91
C ASN A 122 -1.96 18.10 3.73
N ILE A 123 -2.51 18.61 2.63
CA ILE A 123 -2.55 20.04 2.32
C ILE A 123 -4.03 20.41 2.18
N TYR A 124 -4.53 21.20 3.13
CA TYR A 124 -5.96 21.41 3.30
C TYR A 124 -6.29 22.90 3.41
N GLU A 125 -7.29 23.37 2.67
CA GLU A 125 -7.80 24.76 2.76
C GLU A 125 -6.74 25.87 2.64
N CYS A 126 -5.62 25.64 1.96
CA CYS A 126 -4.60 26.67 1.75
C CYS A 126 -5.09 27.70 0.72
N THR A 127 -4.87 28.98 0.99
CA THR A 127 -5.35 30.10 0.14
C THR A 127 -4.26 30.66 -0.77
N GLY A 128 -3.03 30.20 -0.61
CA GLY A 128 -1.91 30.53 -1.49
C GLY A 128 -1.02 29.29 -1.74
N PRO A 129 0.01 29.43 -2.59
CA PRO A 129 0.95 28.37 -2.91
C PRO A 129 1.54 27.67 -1.67
N VAL A 130 1.70 26.35 -1.78
CA VAL A 130 2.49 25.51 -0.89
C VAL A 130 3.54 24.81 -1.74
N SER A 131 4.81 25.11 -1.50
CA SER A 131 5.93 24.60 -2.28
C SER A 131 6.86 23.75 -1.41
N PHE A 132 7.36 22.67 -2.00
CA PHE A 132 8.36 21.79 -1.41
C PHE A 132 9.62 21.86 -2.29
N GLU A 133 10.76 22.10 -1.67
CA GLU A 133 12.07 22.07 -2.31
C GLU A 133 12.98 21.12 -1.51
N ASP A 134 13.79 20.31 -2.18
CA ASP A 134 14.64 19.30 -1.54
C ASP A 134 13.86 18.43 -0.53
N PHE A 135 12.75 17.85 -1.00
CA PHE A 135 11.80 17.11 -0.18
C PHE A 135 11.76 15.63 -0.55
N THR A 136 11.84 14.76 0.45
CA THR A 136 11.82 13.30 0.27
C THR A 136 10.72 12.68 1.14
N ILE A 137 9.90 11.80 0.53
CA ILE A 137 9.03 10.87 1.26
C ILE A 137 9.58 9.47 1.01
N LEU A 138 9.95 8.79 2.08
CA LEU A 138 10.36 7.39 2.07
C LEU A 138 9.16 6.53 2.50
N SER A 139 8.91 5.48 1.72
CA SER A 139 7.86 4.48 1.93
C SER A 139 8.21 3.20 1.20
#